data_AF-A0A8D2GLB5-F1
#
_entry.id   AF-A0A8D2GLB5-F1
#
_cell.length_a   1.000
_cell.length_b   1.000
_cell.length_c   1.000
_cell.angle_alpha   90.00
_cell.angle_beta   90.00
_cell.angle_gamma   90.00
#
_symmetry.space_group_name_H-M   'P 1'
#
loop_
_entity.id
_entity.type
_entity.pdbx_description
1 polymer ?
#
loop_
_entity_poly.entity_id
_entity_poly.type
_entity_poly.pdbx_seq_one_letter_code
_entity_poly.pdbx_strand_id
1 'polypeptide(L)'
;IGWRPASSTKSGKCMNPTDRVQKESQKKIKEQKTPPCPARAAVFKMKDPKRIIWGMDKLDEMELNPLQQPQLNEQVLKNKLKKLRETFEHTLQLYEKENPGICKDLRKLEVEYEQKRAQLSQHVDAVKNVMMMLFLAPVKMMALLRTRTNISIVTILMMVTPTDQMEKTAVRKRTQV
;
A
#
# COMPACT_ATOMS: atom_id res chain seq x y z
N ILE A 1 19.40 -12.81 -29.25
CA ILE A 1 20.64 -12.76 -28.43
C ILE A 1 20.77 -14.13 -27.75
N GLY A 2 21.67 -14.98 -28.25
CA GLY A 2 21.70 -16.41 -27.92
C GLY A 2 22.28 -16.72 -26.55
N TRP A 3 21.60 -17.60 -25.81
CA TRP A 3 22.12 -18.19 -24.58
C TRP A 3 23.31 -19.08 -24.91
N ARG A 4 24.48 -18.79 -24.33
CA ARG A 4 25.67 -19.63 -24.50
C ARG A 4 25.77 -20.68 -23.41
N PRO A 5 26.10 -21.94 -23.74
CA PRO A 5 26.40 -22.96 -22.76
C PRO A 5 27.58 -22.51 -21.87
N ALA A 6 27.50 -22.76 -20.57
CA ALA A 6 28.51 -22.33 -19.58
C ALA A 6 29.92 -22.92 -19.82
N SER A 7 30.01 -23.92 -20.70
CA SER A 7 31.21 -24.68 -21.10
C SER A 7 31.90 -24.15 -22.37
N SER A 8 31.35 -23.11 -23.02
CA SER A 8 31.86 -22.53 -24.27
C SER A 8 32.50 -21.16 -24.04
N THR A 9 33.56 -20.87 -24.80
CA THR A 9 34.28 -19.59 -24.76
C THR A 9 33.52 -18.49 -25.51
N LYS A 10 33.97 -17.22 -25.40
CA LYS A 10 33.39 -16.08 -26.13
C LYS A 10 33.38 -16.27 -27.66
N SER A 11 34.26 -17.13 -28.18
CA SER A 11 34.39 -17.51 -29.60
C SER A 11 33.57 -18.75 -29.99
N GLY A 12 32.82 -19.36 -29.07
CA GLY A 12 32.04 -20.59 -29.35
C GLY A 12 32.85 -21.90 -29.24
N LYS A 13 34.18 -21.82 -29.11
CA LYS A 13 35.06 -22.98 -28.93
C LYS A 13 34.91 -23.56 -27.52
N CYS A 14 34.94 -24.88 -27.40
CA CYS A 14 34.88 -25.57 -26.10
C CYS A 14 36.05 -25.16 -25.20
N MET A 15 35.78 -24.86 -23.92
CA MET A 15 36.83 -24.57 -22.94
C MET A 15 37.72 -25.81 -22.71
N ASN A 16 39.03 -25.57 -22.61
CA ASN A 16 40.04 -26.56 -22.26
C ASN A 16 39.73 -27.17 -20.88
N PRO A 17 39.86 -28.50 -20.68
CA PRO A 17 39.66 -29.14 -19.38
C PRO A 17 40.39 -28.45 -18.21
N THR A 18 41.62 -27.97 -18.41
CA THR A 18 42.38 -27.27 -17.35
C THR A 18 41.74 -25.93 -16.95
N ASP A 19 41.28 -25.16 -17.93
CA ASP A 19 40.62 -23.87 -17.69
C ASP A 19 39.27 -24.04 -16.98
N ARG A 20 38.56 -25.16 -17.21
CA ARG A 20 37.31 -25.48 -16.51
C ARG A 20 37.55 -25.70 -15.03
N VAL A 21 38.58 -26.48 -14.68
CA VAL A 21 38.94 -26.75 -13.29
C VAL A 21 39.41 -25.47 -12.57
N GLN A 22 40.13 -24.59 -13.26
CA GLN A 22 40.52 -23.28 -12.72
C GLN A 22 39.31 -22.35 -12.53
N LYS A 23 38.37 -22.32 -13.47
CA LYS A 23 37.15 -21.51 -13.37
C LYS A 23 36.23 -22.00 -12.23
N GLU A 24 36.10 -23.31 -12.07
CA GLU A 24 35.32 -23.92 -11.00
C GLU A 24 35.96 -23.71 -9.63
N SER A 25 37.29 -23.84 -9.52
CA SER A 25 37.99 -23.53 -8.26
C SER A 25 37.90 -22.05 -7.91
N GLN A 26 38.05 -21.12 -8.86
CA GLN A 26 37.82 -19.69 -8.62
C GLN A 26 36.37 -19.39 -8.19
N LYS A 27 35.38 -20.06 -8.79
CA LYS A 27 33.97 -19.93 -8.39
C LYS A 27 33.75 -20.41 -6.95
N LYS A 28 34.27 -21.59 -6.60
CA LYS A 28 34.22 -22.14 -5.23
C LYS A 28 34.95 -21.26 -4.23
N ILE A 29 36.11 -20.71 -4.59
CA ILE A 29 36.86 -19.76 -3.77
C ILE A 29 36.05 -18.49 -3.56
N LYS A 30 35.34 -17.98 -4.58
CA LYS A 30 34.48 -16.78 -4.45
C LYS A 30 33.24 -17.05 -3.58
N GLU A 31 32.63 -18.22 -3.72
CA GLU A 31 31.51 -18.67 -2.87
C GLU A 31 31.94 -18.85 -1.41
N GLN A 32 33.17 -19.36 -1.16
CA GLN A 32 33.72 -19.51 0.20
C GLN A 32 34.30 -18.21 0.79
N LYS A 33 34.84 -17.30 -0.02
CA LYS A 33 35.40 -16.01 0.40
C LYS A 33 34.34 -14.95 0.74
N THR A 34 33.06 -15.27 0.61
CA THR A 34 31.98 -14.38 1.05
C THR A 34 31.33 -14.95 2.31
N PRO A 35 32.02 -14.97 3.48
CA PRO A 35 31.29 -15.15 4.72
C PRO A 35 30.30 -13.99 4.86
N PRO A 36 29.09 -14.20 5.41
CA PRO A 36 28.22 -13.09 5.75
C PRO A 36 29.01 -12.11 6.61
N CYS A 37 29.12 -10.84 6.17
CA CYS A 37 29.98 -9.87 6.83
C CYS A 37 29.69 -9.84 8.34
N PRO A 38 30.65 -10.18 9.22
CA PRO A 38 30.43 -10.21 10.67
C PRO A 38 30.04 -8.83 11.22
N ALA A 39 30.42 -7.76 10.51
CA ALA A 39 29.97 -6.41 10.77
C ALA A 39 28.44 -6.25 10.73
N ARG A 40 27.72 -6.99 9.86
CA ARG A 40 26.24 -6.93 9.82
C ARG A 40 25.66 -7.52 11.11
N ALA A 41 26.13 -8.69 11.54
CA ALA A 41 25.71 -9.29 12.80
C ALA A 41 26.06 -8.41 14.02
N ALA A 42 27.26 -7.81 14.04
CA ALA A 42 27.68 -6.90 15.11
C ALA A 42 26.86 -5.59 15.17
N VAL A 43 26.48 -5.03 14.02
CA VAL A 43 25.58 -3.85 13.93
C VAL A 43 24.19 -4.16 14.49
N PHE A 44 23.72 -5.41 14.41
CA PHE A 44 22.47 -5.81 15.05
C PHE A 44 22.62 -6.00 16.56
N LYS A 45 23.76 -6.50 17.06
CA LYS A 45 24.02 -6.62 18.50
C LYS A 45 24.06 -5.28 19.24
N MET A 46 24.46 -4.20 18.55
CA MET A 46 24.51 -2.85 19.12
C MET A 46 23.17 -2.08 19.08
N LYS A 47 22.12 -2.61 18.44
CA LYS A 47 20.84 -1.91 18.36
C LYS A 47 19.94 -2.30 19.52
N ASP A 48 19.51 -1.30 20.29
CA ASP A 48 18.51 -1.50 21.32
C ASP A 48 17.15 -1.87 20.69
N PRO A 49 16.59 -3.06 20.99
CA PRO A 49 15.31 -3.49 20.43
C PRO A 49 14.15 -2.55 20.79
N LYS A 50 14.21 -1.93 21.97
CA LYS A 50 13.25 -0.89 22.41
C LYS A 50 13.28 0.34 21.50
N ARG A 51 14.45 0.71 20.99
CA ARG A 51 14.62 1.84 20.07
C ARG A 51 14.05 1.55 18.68
N ILE A 52 14.08 0.29 18.26
CA ILE A 52 13.45 -0.16 17.00
C ILE A 52 11.92 0.00 17.11
N ILE A 53 11.33 -0.50 18.20
CA ILE A 53 9.88 -0.36 18.47
C ILE A 53 9.48 1.11 18.53
N TRP A 54 10.22 1.95 19.25
CA TRP A 54 9.96 3.40 19.29
C TRP A 54 10.00 4.05 17.89
N GLY A 55 10.94 3.63 17.04
CA GLY A 55 11.01 4.09 15.65
C GLY A 55 9.82 3.64 14.79
N MET A 56 9.29 2.43 15.03
CA MET A 56 8.08 1.93 14.38
C MET A 56 6.86 2.74 14.81
N ASP A 57 6.70 2.96 16.12
CA ASP A 57 5.65 3.79 16.72
C ASP A 57 5.62 5.20 16.10
N LYS A 58 6.77 5.87 16.03
CA LYS A 58 6.83 7.22 15.48
C LYS A 58 6.48 7.28 14.00
N LEU A 59 6.81 6.24 13.23
CA LEU A 59 6.43 6.17 11.81
C LEU A 59 4.94 5.91 11.63
N ASP A 60 4.33 5.01 12.43
CA ASP A 60 2.88 4.79 12.39
C ASP A 60 2.11 6.03 12.84
N GLU A 61 2.57 6.75 13.88
CA GLU A 61 2.01 8.05 14.30
C GLU A 61 2.05 9.09 13.17
N MET A 62 3.07 9.05 12.30
CA MET A 62 3.18 9.94 11.14
C MET A 62 2.32 9.49 9.96
N GLU A 63 2.25 8.20 9.65
CA GLU A 63 1.44 7.66 8.53
C GLU A 63 -0.06 7.76 8.84
N LEU A 64 -0.44 7.51 10.09
CA LEU A 64 -1.82 7.43 10.54
C LEU A 64 -2.28 8.73 11.22
N ASN A 65 -1.65 9.88 10.93
CA ASN A 65 -2.13 11.16 11.42
C ASN A 65 -3.36 11.62 10.58
N PRO A 66 -4.58 11.67 11.15
CA PRO A 66 -5.75 12.08 10.40
C PRO A 66 -5.81 13.59 10.13
N LEU A 67 -5.03 14.39 10.86
CA LEU A 67 -5.06 15.86 10.79
C LEU A 67 -4.03 16.43 9.82
N GLN A 68 -2.96 15.68 9.52
CA GLN A 68 -1.84 16.18 8.73
C GLN A 68 -1.41 15.13 7.71
N GLN A 69 -1.50 15.48 6.42
CA GLN A 69 -0.92 14.65 5.36
C GLN A 69 0.58 14.47 5.63
N PRO A 70 1.10 13.23 5.58
CA PRO A 70 2.51 12.99 5.82
C PRO A 70 3.37 13.81 4.85
N GLN A 71 4.39 14.51 5.37
CA GLN A 71 5.33 15.25 4.50
C GLN A 71 6.18 14.34 3.61
N LEU A 72 6.23 13.04 3.93
CA LEU A 72 6.96 12.02 3.18
C LEU A 72 5.99 11.16 2.35
N ASN A 73 6.44 10.74 1.18
CA ASN A 73 5.73 9.79 0.32
C ASN A 73 5.34 8.51 1.11
N GLU A 74 4.08 8.08 1.01
CA GLU A 74 3.55 6.86 1.65
C GLU A 74 4.43 5.63 1.38
N GLN A 75 4.96 5.50 0.17
CA GLN A 75 5.78 4.36 -0.20
C GLN A 75 7.12 4.34 0.54
N VAL A 76 7.66 5.51 0.88
CA VAL A 76 8.90 5.64 1.67
C VAL A 76 8.62 5.26 3.12
N LEU A 77 7.48 5.66 3.69
CA LEU A 77 7.08 5.30 5.06
C LEU A 77 6.86 3.80 5.19
N LYS A 78 6.12 3.20 4.25
CA LYS A 78 5.89 1.74 4.20
C LYS A 78 7.21 0.96 4.06
N ASN A 79 8.13 1.43 3.24
CA ASN A 79 9.46 0.81 3.10
C ASN A 79 10.31 0.92 4.37
N LYS A 80 10.28 2.07 5.05
CA LYS A 80 10.98 2.27 6.33
C LYS A 80 10.40 1.38 7.43
N LEU A 81 9.06 1.30 7.54
CA LEU A 81 8.37 0.40 8.46
C LEU A 81 8.72 -1.06 8.19
N LYS A 82 8.71 -1.49 6.91
CA LYS A 82 9.12 -2.83 6.52
C LYS A 82 10.55 -3.14 6.97
N LYS A 83 11.49 -2.21 6.78
CA LYS A 83 12.87 -2.39 7.20
C LYS A 83 13.03 -2.46 8.72
N LEU A 84 12.25 -1.70 9.48
CA LEU A 84 12.27 -1.78 10.94
C LEU A 84 11.69 -3.10 11.46
N ARG A 85 10.59 -3.60 10.87
CA ARG A 85 10.04 -4.93 11.19
C ARG A 85 11.04 -6.04 10.91
N GLU A 86 11.66 -6.04 9.73
CA GLU A 86 12.73 -6.99 9.37
C GLU A 86 13.91 -6.92 10.37
N THR A 87 14.26 -5.71 10.82
CA THR A 87 15.32 -5.50 11.82
C THR A 87 14.91 -6.06 13.19
N PHE A 88 13.66 -5.87 13.60
CA PHE A 88 13.14 -6.37 14.88
C PHE A 88 13.06 -7.89 14.91
N GLU A 89 12.55 -8.51 13.86
CA GLU A 89 12.46 -9.97 13.73
C GLU A 89 13.85 -10.63 13.78
N HIS A 90 14.82 -10.06 13.05
CA HIS A 90 16.20 -10.53 13.11
C HIS A 90 16.81 -10.35 14.51
N THR A 91 16.42 -9.29 15.24
CA THR A 91 16.85 -9.08 16.62
C THR A 91 16.24 -10.13 17.56
N LEU A 92 14.95 -10.47 17.41
CA LEU A 92 14.31 -11.53 18.19
C LEU A 92 15.02 -12.88 18.02
N GLN A 93 15.38 -13.26 16.79
CA GLN A 93 16.10 -14.52 16.52
C GLN A 93 17.50 -14.58 17.17
N LEU A 94 18.17 -13.42 17.32
CA LEU A 94 19.45 -13.35 18.04
C LEU A 94 19.24 -13.56 19.54
N TYR A 95 18.25 -12.87 20.14
CA TYR A 95 17.94 -12.99 21.57
C TYR A 95 17.35 -14.34 21.94
N GLU A 96 16.65 -15.02 21.05
CA GLU A 96 16.15 -16.38 21.28
C GLU A 96 17.29 -17.38 21.56
N LYS A 97 18.44 -17.19 20.90
CA LYS A 97 19.64 -18.03 21.08
C LYS A 97 20.52 -17.60 22.26
N GLU A 98 20.66 -16.30 22.48
CA GLU A 98 21.56 -15.76 23.51
C GLU A 98 20.90 -15.62 24.88
N ASN A 99 19.63 -15.18 24.95
CA ASN A 99 18.94 -14.84 26.20
C ASN A 99 17.41 -15.01 26.08
N PRO A 100 16.87 -16.22 26.38
CA PRO A 100 15.44 -16.49 26.22
C PRO A 100 14.55 -15.64 27.15
N GLY A 101 15.07 -15.15 28.28
CA GLY A 101 14.36 -14.26 29.19
C GLY A 101 14.03 -12.90 28.56
N ILE A 102 15.02 -12.27 27.93
CA ILE A 102 14.85 -10.98 27.24
C ILE A 102 13.90 -11.14 26.04
N CYS A 103 13.98 -12.27 25.33
CA CYS A 103 13.08 -12.57 24.21
C CYS A 103 11.59 -12.53 24.64
N LYS A 104 11.25 -13.04 25.83
CA LYS A 104 9.88 -12.98 26.36
C LYS A 104 9.40 -11.55 26.55
N ASP A 105 10.24 -10.68 27.10
CA ASP A 105 9.88 -9.28 27.31
C ASP A 105 9.79 -8.50 25.99
N LEU A 106 10.61 -8.83 25.00
CA LEU A 106 10.51 -8.26 23.65
C LEU A 106 9.21 -8.66 22.94
N ARG A 107 8.76 -9.90 23.09
CA ARG A 107 7.46 -10.33 22.57
C ARG A 107 6.29 -9.60 23.22
N LYS A 108 6.36 -9.31 24.53
CA LYS A 108 5.34 -8.47 25.18
C LYS A 108 5.31 -7.07 24.58
N LEU A 109 6.48 -6.48 24.34
CA LEU A 109 6.60 -5.15 23.74
C LEU A 109 6.07 -5.11 22.29
N GLU A 110 6.24 -6.21 21.54
CA GLU A 110 5.66 -6.38 20.20
C GLU A 110 4.12 -6.39 20.26
N VAL A 111 3.53 -7.13 21.19
CA VAL A 111 2.07 -7.18 21.38
C VAL A 111 1.52 -5.81 21.77
N GLU A 112 2.19 -5.09 22.68
CA GLU A 112 1.79 -3.74 23.09
C GLU A 112 1.83 -2.75 21.90
N TYR A 113 2.87 -2.84 21.08
CA TYR A 113 2.98 -2.08 19.84
C TYR A 113 1.85 -2.40 18.86
N GLU A 114 1.53 -3.68 18.64
CA GLU A 114 0.41 -4.07 17.75
C GLU A 114 -0.93 -3.55 18.26
N GLN A 115 -1.16 -3.61 19.57
CA GLN A 115 -2.36 -3.06 20.20
C GLN A 115 -2.45 -1.54 19.98
N LYS A 116 -1.36 -0.80 20.20
CA LYS A 116 -1.30 0.65 19.96
C LYS A 116 -1.58 0.98 18.49
N ARG A 117 -1.03 0.22 17.55
CA ARG A 117 -1.27 0.38 16.11
C ARG A 117 -2.72 0.09 15.73
N ALA A 118 -3.33 -0.94 16.32
CA ALA A 118 -4.74 -1.25 16.10
C ALA A 118 -5.66 -0.11 16.56
N GLN A 119 -5.39 0.46 17.74
CA GLN A 119 -6.12 1.64 18.25
C GLN A 119 -5.97 2.84 17.31
N LEU A 120 -4.76 3.10 16.82
CA LEU A 120 -4.48 4.21 15.92
C LEU A 120 -5.20 4.04 14.58
N SER A 121 -5.23 2.82 14.02
CA SER A 121 -5.98 2.50 12.80
C SER A 121 -7.48 2.72 13.00
N GLN A 122 -8.05 2.22 14.11
CA GLN A 122 -9.47 2.40 14.43
C GLN A 122 -9.85 3.88 14.55
N HIS A 123 -8.99 4.69 15.18
CA HIS A 123 -9.20 6.13 15.28
C HIS A 123 -9.22 6.80 13.90
N VAL A 124 -8.28 6.47 13.02
CA VAL A 124 -8.24 6.99 11.65
C VAL A 124 -9.48 6.60 10.85
N ASP A 125 -9.91 5.34 10.95
CA ASP A 125 -11.09 4.85 10.25
C ASP A 125 -12.37 5.53 10.77
N ALA A 126 -12.48 5.75 12.07
CA ALA A 126 -13.58 6.50 12.67
C ALA A 126 -13.63 7.95 12.15
N VAL A 127 -12.49 8.65 12.13
CA VAL A 127 -12.41 10.03 11.60
C VAL A 127 -12.76 10.08 10.11
N LYS A 128 -12.24 9.14 9.30
CA LYS A 128 -12.58 9.04 7.87
C LYS A 128 -14.06 8.77 7.66
N ASN A 129 -14.66 7.90 8.46
CA ASN A 129 -16.08 7.58 8.39
C ASN A 129 -16.95 8.80 8.74
N VAL A 130 -16.60 9.55 9.79
CA VAL A 130 -17.28 10.80 10.17
C VAL A 130 -17.14 11.85 9.06
N MET A 131 -15.94 12.02 8.49
CA MET A 131 -15.71 12.95 7.38
C MET A 131 -16.52 12.56 6.14
N MET A 132 -16.53 11.27 5.79
CA MET A 132 -17.32 10.73 4.69
C MET A 132 -18.82 10.95 4.94
N MET A 133 -19.31 10.72 6.15
CA MET A 133 -20.71 10.93 6.52
C MET A 133 -21.09 12.42 6.41
N LEU A 134 -20.27 13.32 6.95
CA LEU A 134 -20.51 14.77 6.88
C LEU A 134 -20.51 15.30 5.45
N PHE A 135 -19.63 14.81 4.58
CA PHE A 135 -19.43 15.39 3.26
C PHE A 135 -20.25 14.71 2.16
N LEU A 136 -20.36 13.37 2.17
CA LEU A 136 -21.07 12.63 1.11
C LEU A 136 -22.56 12.42 1.40
N ALA A 137 -23.00 12.34 2.66
CA ALA A 137 -24.41 12.12 2.95
C ALA A 137 -25.31 13.29 2.51
N PRO A 138 -24.94 14.58 2.73
CA PRO A 138 -25.73 15.70 2.23
C PRO A 138 -25.71 15.77 0.70
N VAL A 139 -24.57 15.52 0.06
CA VAL A 139 -24.44 15.56 -1.41
C VAL A 139 -25.31 14.49 -2.07
N LYS A 140 -25.31 13.25 -1.53
CA LYS A 140 -26.18 12.18 -2.01
C LYS A 140 -27.66 12.48 -1.76
N MET A 141 -28.01 13.04 -0.60
CA MET A 141 -29.38 13.44 -0.27
C MET A 141 -29.89 14.54 -1.22
N MET A 142 -29.07 15.55 -1.50
CA MET A 142 -29.40 16.63 -2.44
C MET A 142 -29.54 16.11 -3.88
N ALA A 143 -28.73 15.13 -4.29
CA ALA A 143 -28.87 14.48 -5.59
C ALA A 143 -30.21 13.73 -5.73
N LEU A 144 -30.63 13.01 -4.70
CA LEU A 144 -31.91 12.31 -4.65
C LEU A 144 -33.12 13.26 -4.65
N LEU A 145 -33.02 14.38 -3.93
CA LEU A 145 -34.05 15.42 -3.95
C LEU A 145 -34.16 16.06 -5.34
N ARG A 146 -33.03 16.31 -6.01
CA ARG A 146 -32.98 16.90 -7.35
C ARG A 146 -33.53 15.97 -8.43
N THR A 147 -33.28 14.66 -8.36
CA THR A 147 -33.89 13.70 -9.30
C THR A 147 -35.40 13.60 -9.09
N ARG A 148 -35.86 13.59 -7.83
CA ARG A 148 -37.29 13.55 -7.49
C ARG A 148 -38.05 14.79 -7.98
N THR A 149 -37.48 15.99 -7.80
CA THR A 149 -38.10 17.23 -8.32
C THR A 149 -38.11 17.28 -9.84
N ASN A 150 -37.01 16.88 -10.50
CA ASN A 150 -36.95 16.83 -11.97
C ASN A 150 -38.01 15.87 -12.56
N ILE A 151 -38.16 14.68 -12.00
CA ILE A 151 -39.19 13.72 -12.43
C ILE A 151 -40.58 14.34 -12.24
N SER A 152 -40.87 14.92 -11.07
CA SER A 152 -42.15 15.57 -10.80
C SER A 152 -42.48 16.70 -11.77
N ILE A 153 -41.50 17.55 -12.10
CA ILE A 153 -41.68 18.67 -13.05
C ILE A 153 -41.97 18.14 -14.46
N VAL A 154 -41.23 17.11 -14.92
CA VAL A 154 -41.47 16.49 -16.23
C VAL A 154 -42.85 15.87 -16.31
N THR A 155 -43.30 15.17 -15.26
CA THR A 155 -44.66 14.61 -15.21
C THR A 155 -45.73 15.70 -15.26
N ILE A 156 -45.57 16.81 -14.52
CA ILE A 156 -46.51 17.94 -14.57
C ILE A 156 -46.50 18.59 -15.96
N LEU A 157 -45.33 18.81 -16.57
CA LEU A 157 -45.23 19.41 -17.90
C LEU A 157 -45.92 18.55 -18.96
N MET A 158 -45.75 17.23 -18.92
CA MET A 158 -46.41 16.30 -19.85
C MET A 158 -47.94 16.26 -19.68
N MET A 159 -48.44 16.49 -18.46
CA MET A 159 -49.88 16.57 -18.17
C MET A 159 -50.50 17.94 -18.54
N VAL A 160 -49.70 19.00 -18.64
CA VAL A 160 -50.13 20.35 -19.07
C VAL A 160 -49.98 20.53 -20.59
N THR A 161 -49.16 19.73 -21.27
CA THR A 161 -49.12 19.63 -22.73
C THR A 161 -50.09 18.59 -23.32
N PRO A 162 -51.41 18.75 -23.15
CA PRO A 162 -52.32 18.19 -24.13
C PRO A 162 -53.40 19.21 -24.52
N THR A 163 -53.08 20.16 -25.41
CA THR A 163 -54.15 20.84 -26.21
C THR A 163 -53.69 21.70 -27.38
N ASP A 164 -52.43 22.17 -27.45
CA ASP A 164 -52.05 23.14 -28.52
C ASP A 164 -51.72 22.49 -29.89
N GLN A 165 -52.18 21.26 -30.14
CA GLN A 165 -52.04 20.59 -31.44
C GLN A 165 -53.37 20.15 -32.06
N MET A 166 -54.51 20.47 -31.44
CA MET A 166 -55.83 20.17 -32.00
C MET A 166 -56.48 21.40 -32.69
N GLU A 167 -55.96 22.62 -32.51
CA GLU A 167 -56.58 23.83 -33.07
C GLU A 167 -56.00 24.27 -34.43
N LYS A 168 -54.78 23.85 -34.79
CA LYS A 168 -54.14 24.23 -36.07
C LYS A 168 -54.60 23.41 -37.29
N THR A 169 -55.32 22.30 -37.10
CA THR A 169 -55.88 21.49 -38.20
C THR A 169 -57.32 21.86 -38.58
N ALA A 170 -58.02 22.68 -37.79
CA ALA A 170 -59.40 23.10 -38.09
C ALA A 170 -59.50 24.39 -38.93
N VAL A 171 -58.53 25.32 -38.82
CA VAL A 171 -58.59 26.63 -39.49
C VAL A 171 -58.17 26.57 -40.97
N ARG A 172 -57.38 25.57 -41.39
CA ARG A 172 -56.87 25.47 -42.77
C ARG A 172 -57.90 24.94 -43.80
N LYS A 173 -59.10 24.52 -43.38
CA LYS A 173 -60.13 23.95 -44.29
C LYS A 173 -61.26 24.91 -44.68
N ARG A 174 -61.24 26.20 -44.31
CA ARG A 174 -62.32 27.16 -44.62
C ARG A 174 -61.97 28.27 -45.64
N THR A 175 -60.85 28.17 -46.34
CA THR A 175 -60.45 29.20 -47.32
C THR A 175 -60.00 28.55 -48.63
N GLN A 176 -60.88 27.78 -49.24
CA GLN A 176 -60.88 27.53 -50.70
C GLN A 176 -62.35 27.35 -51.11
N VAL A 177 -62.98 28.45 -51.53
CA VAL A 177 -64.17 28.50 -52.39
C VAL A 177 -63.85 29.50 -53.49
#